data_AF-X6MM83-F1
#
_entry.id   AF-X6MM83-F1
#
_cell.length_a   1.000
_cell.length_b   1.000
_cell.length_c   1.000
_cell.angle_alpha   90.00
_cell.angle_beta   90.00
_cell.angle_gamma   90.00
#
_symmetry.space_group_name_H-M   'P 1'
#
loop_
_entity.id
_entity.type
_entity.pdbx_description
1 polymer ?
#
loop_
_entity_poly.entity_id
_entity_poly.type
_entity_poly.pdbx_seq_one_letter_code
_entity_poly.pdbx_strand_id
1 'polypeptide(L)'
;MHTFSYKSREGKFCLNGGNTYVDQEAYSGNSTYYNDETAQHLKNQGPIPVNTWKVTAITDKKGKHTLVLAEENVKNSYGRDGFLIHGDNQKKNHTASEGCIIVGPTIRKQIKKNDLIEVNNDI
;
A
#
# COMPACT_ATOMS: atom_id res chain seq x y z
N MET A 1 12.83 -11.45 7.28
CA MET A 1 11.45 -11.18 6.86
C MET A 1 10.83 -10.35 7.95
N HIS A 2 10.52 -9.10 7.64
CA HIS A 2 9.77 -8.21 8.52
C HIS A 2 8.32 -8.17 8.07
N THR A 3 7.46 -7.74 8.97
CA THR A 3 6.07 -7.41 8.67
C THR A 3 5.89 -5.93 8.89
N PHE A 4 5.28 -5.24 7.94
CA PHE A 4 4.84 -3.86 8.06
C PHE A 4 3.32 -3.84 8.11
N SER A 5 2.75 -2.88 8.82
CA SER A 5 1.30 -2.68 8.84
C SER A 5 0.96 -1.36 8.17
N TYR A 6 0.00 -1.42 7.25
CA TYR A 6 -0.59 -0.24 6.63
C TYR A 6 -2.04 -0.12 7.11
N LYS A 7 -2.26 0.87 7.98
CA LYS A 7 -3.58 1.25 8.45
C LYS A 7 -4.22 2.14 7.38
N SER A 8 -4.93 1.52 6.43
CA SER A 8 -5.37 2.19 5.21
C SER A 8 -6.26 3.37 5.50
N ARG A 9 -7.23 3.22 6.42
CA ARG A 9 -8.17 4.28 6.81
C ARG A 9 -7.47 5.49 7.44
N GLU A 10 -6.43 5.27 8.25
CA GLU A 10 -5.69 6.34 8.92
C GLU A 10 -4.59 6.95 8.04
N GLY A 11 -4.22 6.29 6.93
CA GLY A 11 -3.09 6.68 6.11
C GLY A 11 -1.73 6.50 6.81
N LYS A 12 -1.64 5.50 7.71
CA LYS A 12 -0.46 5.30 8.55
C LYS A 12 0.27 4.01 8.22
N PHE A 13 1.59 4.07 8.23
CA PHE A 13 2.47 2.93 7.96
C PHE A 13 3.37 2.68 9.16
N CYS A 14 3.48 1.42 9.58
CA CYS A 14 4.20 0.98 10.78
C CYS A 14 5.14 -0.19 10.48
N LEU A 15 6.24 -0.29 11.22
CA LEU A 15 7.13 -1.45 11.21
C LEU A 15 6.72 -2.45 12.31
N ASN A 16 6.84 -3.75 12.03
CA ASN A 16 6.65 -4.89 12.94
C ASN A 16 5.30 -4.92 13.69
N GLY A 17 4.21 -4.53 13.04
CA GLY A 17 2.87 -4.58 13.66
C GLY A 17 2.64 -3.57 14.79
N GLY A 18 3.55 -2.62 15.02
CA GLY A 18 3.55 -1.76 16.21
C GLY A 18 2.87 -0.39 16.07
N ASN A 19 2.72 0.30 17.21
CA ASN A 19 2.17 1.66 17.34
C ASN A 19 3.14 2.80 16.93
N THR A 20 4.35 2.46 16.49
CA THR A 20 5.35 3.44 16.07
C THR A 20 5.16 3.74 14.58
N TYR A 21 4.46 4.83 14.31
CA TYR A 21 4.21 5.32 12.96
C TYR A 21 5.50 5.78 12.29
N VAL A 22 5.81 5.19 11.15
CA VAL A 22 6.98 5.55 10.33
C VAL A 22 6.57 6.41 9.13
N ASP A 23 5.30 6.37 8.72
CA ASP A 23 4.69 7.34 7.80
C ASP A 23 3.25 7.64 8.27
N GLN A 24 2.82 8.90 8.15
CA GLN A 24 1.47 9.36 8.51
C GLN A 24 0.73 10.00 7.32
N GLU A 25 1.33 9.98 6.13
CA GLU A 25 0.76 10.52 4.89
C GLU A 25 0.60 9.43 3.82
N ALA A 26 0.68 8.16 4.22
CA ALA A 26 0.49 7.05 3.30
C ALA A 26 -0.96 6.97 2.83
N TYR A 27 -1.20 6.53 1.59
CA TYR A 27 -2.57 6.43 1.09
C TYR A 27 -2.75 5.41 -0.01
N SER A 28 -4.00 5.03 -0.26
CA SER A 28 -4.37 4.15 -1.36
C SER A 28 -5.76 4.51 -1.90
N GLY A 29 -5.98 4.31 -3.19
CA GLY A 29 -7.17 4.79 -3.88
C GLY A 29 -7.03 6.26 -4.27
N ASN A 30 -7.95 6.75 -5.10
CA ASN A 30 -7.95 8.13 -5.58
C ASN A 30 -9.31 8.80 -5.46
N SER A 31 -9.30 10.12 -5.68
CA SER A 31 -10.51 10.95 -5.80
C SER A 31 -11.41 10.76 -4.58
N THR A 32 -12.67 10.35 -4.79
CA THR A 32 -13.65 10.12 -3.73
C THR A 32 -13.44 8.82 -2.95
N TYR A 33 -12.54 7.93 -3.39
CA TYR A 33 -12.27 6.62 -2.78
C TYR A 33 -10.93 6.56 -2.05
N TYR A 34 -10.32 7.71 -1.79
CA TYR A 34 -9.09 7.84 -1.02
C TYR A 34 -9.26 7.19 0.36
N ASN A 35 -8.47 6.16 0.65
CA ASN A 35 -8.49 5.39 1.90
C ASN A 35 -9.87 4.83 2.30
N ASP A 36 -10.81 4.72 1.36
CA ASP A 36 -12.17 4.21 1.60
C ASP A 36 -12.20 2.69 1.43
N GLU A 37 -12.17 1.97 2.55
CA GLU A 37 -12.21 0.52 2.59
C GLU A 37 -13.46 -0.09 1.95
N THR A 38 -14.58 0.63 1.95
CA THR A 38 -15.83 0.12 1.36
C THR A 38 -15.73 0.04 -0.15
N ALA A 39 -14.84 0.86 -0.74
CA ALA A 39 -14.54 0.92 -2.15
C ALA A 39 -13.42 -0.03 -2.60
N GLN A 40 -12.82 -0.84 -1.72
CA GLN A 40 -11.66 -1.70 -2.05
C GLN A 40 -11.92 -2.74 -3.17
N HIS A 41 -13.17 -2.98 -3.52
CA HIS A 41 -13.57 -3.84 -4.65
C HIS A 41 -13.53 -3.12 -6.00
N LEU A 42 -13.50 -1.78 -6.02
CA LEU A 42 -13.52 -0.97 -7.24
C LEU A 42 -12.16 -0.95 -7.93
N LYS A 43 -12.08 -1.64 -9.08
CA LYS A 43 -10.87 -1.68 -9.90
C LYS A 43 -10.42 -0.28 -10.34
N ASN A 44 -9.13 -0.02 -10.22
CA ASN A 44 -8.44 1.22 -10.58
C ASN A 44 -8.90 2.50 -9.85
N GLN A 45 -9.72 2.39 -8.81
CA GLN A 45 -10.30 3.54 -8.11
C GLN A 45 -10.15 3.40 -6.60
N GLY A 46 -10.64 2.27 -6.07
CA GLY A 46 -10.60 1.99 -4.65
C GLY A 46 -9.22 1.60 -4.15
N PRO A 47 -9.01 1.63 -2.83
CA PRO A 47 -7.74 1.27 -2.22
C PRO A 47 -7.40 -0.21 -2.45
N ILE A 48 -6.16 -0.56 -2.13
CA ILE A 48 -5.73 -1.96 -2.06
C ILE A 48 -6.65 -2.74 -1.11
N PRO A 49 -7.06 -3.97 -1.46
CA PRO A 49 -7.84 -4.80 -0.55
C PRO A 49 -7.12 -5.11 0.77
N VAL A 50 -7.93 -5.24 1.83
CA VAL A 50 -7.50 -5.72 3.15
C VAL A 50 -7.03 -7.16 3.00
N ASN A 51 -5.71 -7.36 3.09
CA ASN A 51 -5.07 -8.66 3.03
C ASN A 51 -3.62 -8.55 3.53
N THR A 52 -2.93 -9.68 3.59
CA THR A 52 -1.48 -9.74 3.72
C THR A 52 -0.85 -9.83 2.34
N TRP A 53 -0.02 -8.86 2.01
CA TRP A 53 0.67 -8.74 0.73
C TRP A 53 2.16 -8.97 0.92
N LYS A 54 2.76 -9.75 0.04
CA LYS A 54 4.21 -9.99 0.03
C LYS A 54 4.90 -9.14 -1.02
N VAL A 55 6.05 -8.58 -0.64
CA VAL A 55 6.93 -7.90 -1.59
C VAL A 55 7.70 -8.94 -2.41
N THR A 56 7.36 -9.07 -3.69
CA THR A 56 7.97 -10.07 -4.58
C THR A 56 9.15 -9.53 -5.38
N ALA A 57 9.16 -8.22 -5.64
CA ALA A 57 10.24 -7.55 -6.36
C ALA A 57 10.36 -6.08 -5.96
N ILE A 58 11.53 -5.51 -6.23
CA ILE A 58 11.82 -4.07 -6.15
C ILE A 58 12.25 -3.63 -7.54
N THR A 59 11.64 -2.58 -8.07
CA THR A 59 11.85 -2.08 -9.43
C THR A 59 11.88 -0.56 -9.46
N ASP A 60 12.16 0.03 -10.62
CA ASP A 60 12.06 1.49 -10.83
C ASP A 60 10.98 1.87 -11.88
N LYS A 61 10.09 0.94 -12.23
CA LYS A 61 9.13 1.12 -13.36
C LYS A 61 8.06 2.19 -13.10
N LYS A 62 7.59 2.34 -11.86
CA LYS A 62 6.61 3.37 -11.45
C LYS A 62 7.26 4.41 -10.53
N GLY A 63 8.50 4.77 -10.86
CA GLY A 63 9.37 5.64 -10.08
C GLY A 63 10.38 4.87 -9.23
N LYS A 64 11.37 5.59 -8.69
CA LYS A 64 12.48 4.98 -7.95
C LYS A 64 11.99 4.19 -6.74
N HIS A 65 12.49 2.97 -6.61
CA HIS A 65 12.23 2.06 -5.50
C HIS A 65 10.72 1.78 -5.32
N THR A 66 10.14 1.22 -6.38
CA THR A 66 8.77 0.69 -6.46
C THR A 66 8.77 -0.76 -5.99
N LEU A 67 7.90 -1.10 -5.04
CA LEU A 67 7.77 -2.46 -4.50
C LEU A 67 6.59 -3.15 -5.18
N VAL A 68 6.79 -4.37 -5.67
CA VAL A 68 5.75 -5.18 -6.31
C VAL A 68 5.11 -6.08 -5.27
N LEU A 69 3.78 -6.05 -5.19
CA LEU A 69 3.01 -6.84 -4.23
C LEU A 69 2.34 -8.03 -4.90
N ALA A 70 2.34 -9.17 -4.20
CA ALA A 70 1.49 -10.31 -4.51
C ALA A 70 0.73 -10.70 -3.24
N GLU A 71 -0.46 -11.27 -3.39
CA GLU A 71 -1.20 -11.80 -2.24
C GLU A 71 -0.45 -12.98 -1.63
N GLU A 72 -0.24 -12.96 -0.31
CA GLU A 72 0.37 -14.10 0.39
C GLU A 72 -0.68 -15.18 0.70
N ASN A 73 -1.94 -14.79 0.87
CA ASN A 73 -3.06 -15.68 1.13
C ASN A 73 -4.16 -15.48 0.08
N VAL A 74 -4.81 -16.59 -0.33
CA VAL A 74 -5.96 -16.59 -1.25
C VAL A 74 -7.21 -16.06 -0.52
N LYS A 75 -7.21 -14.77 -0.22
CA LYS A 75 -8.35 -14.03 0.35
C LYS A 75 -8.66 -12.83 -0.52
N ASN A 76 -9.80 -12.91 -1.20
CA ASN A 76 -10.59 -11.82 -1.78
C ASN A 76 -9.84 -10.54 -2.23
N SER A 77 -9.03 -10.66 -3.28
CA SER A 77 -8.54 -9.53 -4.11
C SER A 77 -9.64 -8.85 -4.92
N TYR A 78 -10.89 -9.35 -4.90
CA TYR A 78 -11.94 -9.00 -5.85
C TYR A 78 -11.52 -9.19 -7.33
N GLY A 79 -10.61 -10.14 -7.60
CA GLY A 79 -10.03 -10.35 -8.92
C GLY A 79 -9.11 -9.21 -9.41
N ARG A 80 -8.64 -8.36 -8.49
CA ARG A 80 -7.67 -7.29 -8.76
C ARG A 80 -6.25 -7.77 -8.48
N ASP A 81 -5.31 -7.24 -9.24
CA ASP A 81 -3.89 -7.56 -9.15
C ASP A 81 -3.04 -6.33 -9.52
N GLY A 82 -1.72 -6.53 -9.67
CA GLY A 82 -0.80 -5.47 -10.12
C GLY A 82 -0.55 -4.38 -9.07
N PHE A 83 -0.81 -4.67 -7.80
CA PHE A 83 -0.61 -3.74 -6.70
C PHE A 83 0.87 -3.46 -6.45
N LEU A 84 1.15 -2.21 -6.12
CA LEU A 84 2.50 -1.70 -5.88
C LEU A 84 2.53 -0.86 -4.60
N ILE A 85 3.73 -0.68 -4.06
CA ILE A 85 4.06 0.44 -3.17
C ILE A 85 4.99 1.39 -3.92
N HIS A 86 4.58 2.65 -4.11
CA HIS A 86 5.38 3.64 -4.82
C HIS A 86 5.27 5.04 -4.22
N GLY A 87 5.97 6.00 -4.83
CA GLY A 87 5.91 7.40 -4.39
C GLY A 87 4.75 8.15 -5.00
N ASP A 88 4.37 9.25 -4.35
CA ASP A 88 3.35 10.14 -4.88
C ASP A 88 3.82 10.82 -6.17
N ASN A 89 2.87 11.40 -6.91
CA ASN A 89 3.17 12.26 -8.04
C ASN A 89 3.80 13.59 -7.58
N GLN A 90 4.43 14.32 -8.50
CA GLN A 90 5.11 15.59 -8.19
C GLN A 90 4.18 16.68 -7.64
N LYS A 91 2.88 16.61 -7.96
CA LYS A 91 1.87 17.58 -7.53
C LYS A 91 1.35 17.32 -6.12
N LYS A 92 1.61 16.14 -5.54
CA LYS A 92 1.11 15.70 -4.22
C LYS A 92 -0.39 15.94 -4.03
N ASN A 93 -1.17 15.66 -5.06
CA ASN A 93 -2.62 15.95 -5.08
C ASN A 93 -3.47 14.68 -4.87
N HIS A 94 -2.89 13.61 -4.33
CA HIS A 94 -3.58 12.34 -4.03
C HIS A 94 -4.24 11.63 -5.22
N THR A 95 -3.73 11.84 -6.43
CA THR A 95 -4.24 11.20 -7.66
C THR A 95 -3.31 10.12 -8.22
N ALA A 96 -2.22 9.79 -7.53
CA ALA A 96 -1.22 8.86 -8.06
C ALA A 96 -1.62 7.37 -7.93
N SER A 97 -2.61 7.05 -7.08
CA SER A 97 -3.00 5.68 -6.78
C SER A 97 -4.23 5.26 -7.60
N GLU A 98 -4.18 4.06 -8.16
CA GLU A 98 -5.35 3.34 -8.72
C GLU A 98 -5.68 2.12 -7.82
N GLY A 99 -5.31 2.22 -6.55
CA GLY A 99 -5.30 1.14 -5.56
C GLY A 99 -3.91 0.69 -5.12
N CYS A 100 -2.83 1.32 -5.58
CA CYS A 100 -1.49 1.11 -5.03
C CYS A 100 -1.31 1.87 -3.72
N ILE A 101 -0.42 1.39 -2.84
CA ILE A 101 -0.04 2.12 -1.63
C ILE A 101 0.98 3.19 -2.01
N ILE A 102 0.70 4.43 -1.64
CA ILE A 102 1.60 5.56 -1.77
C ILE A 102 2.23 5.79 -0.41
N VAL A 103 3.56 5.81 -0.34
CA VAL A 103 4.32 6.02 0.91
C VAL A 103 5.64 6.70 0.61
N GLY A 104 6.21 7.44 1.55
CA GLY A 104 7.45 8.19 1.36
C GLY A 104 8.69 7.32 1.05
N PRO A 105 9.71 7.88 0.37
CA PRO A 105 10.90 7.13 -0.03
C PRO A 105 11.71 6.57 1.14
N THR A 106 11.66 7.21 2.31
CA THR A 106 12.35 6.74 3.53
C THR A 106 11.83 5.38 3.97
N ILE A 107 10.52 5.16 3.88
CA ILE A 107 9.90 3.89 4.29
C ILE A 107 10.06 2.85 3.21
N ARG A 108 9.84 3.21 1.94
CA ARG A 108 10.04 2.26 0.83
C ARG A 108 11.42 1.61 0.86
N LYS A 109 12.48 2.39 1.15
CA LYS A 109 13.87 1.91 1.25
C LYS A 109 14.13 0.94 2.41
N GLN A 110 13.26 0.89 3.42
CA GLN A 110 13.40 -0.03 4.55
C GLN A 110 12.78 -1.40 4.25
N ILE A 111 11.81 -1.44 3.33
CA ILE A 111 11.09 -2.66 2.96
C ILE A 111 11.94 -3.48 2.00
N LYS A 112 12.05 -4.78 2.26
CA LYS A 112 12.86 -5.70 1.45
C LYS A 112 11.97 -6.71 0.73
N LYS A 113 12.53 -7.35 -0.31
CA LYS A 113 11.91 -8.52 -0.92
C LYS A 113 11.66 -9.59 0.14
N ASN A 114 10.50 -10.24 0.05
CA ASN A 114 9.91 -11.19 0.99
C ASN A 114 9.37 -10.59 2.29
N ASP A 115 9.46 -9.28 2.53
CA ASP A 115 8.73 -8.67 3.64
C ASP A 115 7.22 -8.69 3.37
N LEU A 116 6.43 -8.72 4.44
CA LEU A 116 4.98 -8.75 4.42
C LEU A 116 4.41 -7.37 4.74
N ILE A 117 3.28 -7.05 4.12
CA ILE A 117 2.51 -5.82 4.29
C ILE A 117 1.11 -6.24 4.71
N GLU A 118 0.78 -6.07 5.97
CA GLU A 118 -0.56 -6.29 6.51
C GLU A 118 -1.38 -5.01 6.30
N VAL A 119 -2.35 -5.08 5.42
CA VAL A 119 -3.31 -3.99 5.22
C VAL A 119 -4.48 -4.21 6.15
N ASN A 120 -4.78 -3.25 7.01
CA ASN A 120 -5.89 -3.29 7.95
C ASN A 120 -6.61 -1.95 8.02
N ASN A 121 -7.82 -1.96 8.59
CA ASN A 121 -8.66 -0.77 8.76
C ASN A 121 -9.01 -0.51 10.23
N ASP A 122 -8.32 -1.20 11.14
CA ASP A 122 -8.56 -1.10 12.57
C ASP A 122 -8.19 0.30 13.09
N ILE A 123 -9.02 0.81 14.00
CA ILE A 123 -8.86 2.07 14.74
C ILE A 123 -7.99 1.79 15.98
#